data_AF-A0AAW3AI85-F1
#
_entry.id   AF-A0AAW3AI85-F1
#
_cell.length_a   1.000
_cell.length_b   1.000
_cell.length_c   1.000
_cell.angle_alpha   90.00
_cell.angle_beta   90.00
_cell.angle_gamma   90.00
#
_symmetry.space_group_name_H-M   'P 1'
#
loop_
_entity.id
_entity.type
_entity.pdbx_description
1 polymer ?
#
loop_
_entity_poly.entity_id
_entity_poly.type
_entity_poly.pdbx_seq_one_letter_code
_entity_poly.pdbx_strand_id
1 'polypeptide(L)'
;MFRISSICFPKAGCEEITRQARRIVLKPQEYFAQHRMQVWQMRFKEMGPPFSRVWVALGGKMRRRRIGRQIDVKDMRYYWRPIEPQYQRLYMSRLRTKDRSNKRVQPMRLRATNTDIGHASSLKEWERASNRKYGAALAPPKKRDFEFRVF
;
A
#
# COMPACT_ATOMS: atom_id res chain seq x y z
N MET A 1 8.39 13.75 36.76
CA MET A 1 7.02 13.35 36.35
C MET A 1 7.03 11.88 35.93
N PHE A 2 6.66 10.99 36.85
CA PHE A 2 6.54 9.57 36.57
C PHE A 2 5.28 9.33 35.72
N ARG A 3 5.44 8.72 34.55
CA ARG A 3 4.30 8.24 33.76
C ARG A 3 3.66 7.08 34.52
N ILE A 4 2.43 7.26 34.99
CA ILE A 4 1.62 6.19 35.57
C ILE A 4 1.44 5.14 34.48
N SER A 5 2.10 3.99 34.61
CA SER A 5 1.88 2.86 33.72
C SER A 5 0.47 2.34 33.97
N SER A 6 -0.35 2.27 32.92
CA SER A 6 -1.69 1.65 32.98
C SER A 6 -1.63 0.12 33.04
N ILE A 7 -0.48 -0.44 33.44
CA ILE A 7 -0.25 -1.87 33.48
C ILE A 7 -0.67 -2.32 34.88
N CYS A 8 -1.93 -2.71 35.02
CA CYS A 8 -2.40 -3.41 36.20
C CYS A 8 -1.72 -4.77 36.25
N PHE A 9 -0.59 -4.85 36.95
CA PHE A 9 0.02 -6.13 37.26
C PHE A 9 -0.87 -6.88 38.26
N PRO A 10 -1.20 -8.16 38.02
CA PRO A 10 -1.94 -8.95 39.00
C PRO A 10 -1.14 -9.04 40.30
N LYS A 11 -1.83 -9.11 41.44
CA LYS A 11 -1.16 -9.31 42.73
C LYS A 11 -0.47 -10.67 42.72
N ALA A 12 0.71 -10.75 43.34
CA ALA A 12 1.38 -12.02 43.56
C ALA A 12 0.45 -12.95 44.35
N GLY A 13 0.30 -14.21 43.91
CA GLY A 13 -0.56 -15.19 44.55
C GLY A 13 -2.05 -15.12 44.20
N CYS A 14 -2.47 -14.27 43.25
CA CYS A 14 -3.83 -14.27 42.71
C CYS A 14 -4.19 -15.62 42.07
N GLU A 15 -5.38 -16.14 42.37
CA GLU A 15 -5.84 -17.41 41.82
C GLU A 15 -5.90 -17.41 40.28
N GLU A 16 -6.14 -16.24 39.69
CA GLU A 16 -6.23 -16.03 38.25
C GLU A 16 -4.90 -16.24 37.51
N ILE A 17 -3.75 -16.07 38.19
CA ILE A 17 -2.42 -16.32 37.62
C ILE A 17 -1.84 -17.67 38.02
N THR A 18 -2.30 -18.26 39.13
CA THR A 18 -1.86 -19.60 39.57
C THR A 18 -2.55 -20.70 38.77
N ARG A 19 -3.79 -20.50 38.34
CA ARG A 19 -4.48 -21.41 37.41
C ARG A 19 -4.01 -21.18 35.98
N GLN A 20 -3.71 -22.25 35.25
CA GLN A 20 -3.35 -22.14 33.84
C GLN A 20 -4.56 -21.70 33.00
N ALA A 21 -4.47 -20.50 32.43
CA ALA A 21 -5.44 -19.96 31.48
C ALA A 21 -4.87 -19.94 30.05
N ARG A 22 -5.61 -19.31 29.13
CA ARG A 22 -5.20 -19.16 27.73
C ARG A 22 -3.87 -18.40 27.62
N ARG A 23 -2.97 -18.89 26.78
CA ARG A 23 -1.70 -18.24 26.46
C ARG A 23 -1.82 -17.46 25.15
N ILE A 24 -1.36 -16.21 25.15
CA ILE A 24 -1.36 -15.36 23.97
C ILE A 24 -0.14 -15.73 23.11
N VAL A 25 -0.36 -15.95 21.82
CA VAL A 25 0.71 -16.14 20.82
C VAL A 25 1.00 -14.81 20.13
N LEU A 26 2.17 -14.70 19.49
CA LEU A 26 2.51 -13.55 18.64
C LEU A 26 1.40 -13.30 17.63
N LYS A 27 0.81 -12.10 17.67
CA LYS A 27 -0.26 -11.71 16.75
C LYS A 27 0.28 -11.62 15.30
N PRO A 28 -0.49 -12.07 14.29
CA PRO A 28 -0.09 -11.92 12.91
C PRO A 28 0.01 -10.44 12.54
N GLN A 29 0.92 -10.13 11.62
CA GLN A 29 1.08 -8.78 11.09
C GLN A 29 0.09 -8.52 9.94
N GLU A 30 -0.35 -7.27 9.82
CA GLU A 30 -1.12 -6.83 8.65
C GLU A 30 -0.26 -6.83 7.38
N TYR A 31 -0.93 -6.89 6.23
CA TYR A 31 -0.27 -6.82 4.93
C TYR A 31 0.54 -5.52 4.77
N PHE A 32 1.74 -5.64 4.20
CA PHE A 32 2.68 -4.51 4.12
C PHE A 32 2.09 -3.27 3.42
N ALA A 33 1.38 -3.46 2.31
CA ALA A 33 0.77 -2.38 1.53
C ALA A 33 -0.75 -2.25 1.75
N GLN A 34 -1.26 -2.65 2.93
CA GLN A 34 -2.69 -2.64 3.26
C GLN A 34 -3.35 -1.27 3.03
N HIS A 35 -2.64 -0.19 3.35
CA HIS A 35 -3.18 1.17 3.24
C HIS A 35 -3.03 1.79 1.86
N ARG A 36 -2.48 1.07 0.88
CA ARG A 36 -2.36 1.53 -0.50
C ARG A 36 -3.59 1.09 -1.30
N MET A 37 -4.55 2.01 -1.42
CA MET A 37 -5.87 1.68 -1.98
C MET A 37 -5.90 1.69 -3.51
N GLN A 38 -6.62 0.72 -4.09
CA GLN A 38 -6.83 0.61 -5.54
C GLN A 38 -7.56 1.83 -6.13
N VAL A 39 -8.48 2.45 -5.38
CA VAL A 39 -9.23 3.64 -5.84
C VAL A 39 -8.29 4.79 -6.18
N TRP A 40 -7.27 5.02 -5.34
CA TRP A 40 -6.28 6.07 -5.59
C TRP A 40 -5.43 5.75 -6.81
N GLN A 41 -5.05 4.48 -6.93
CA GLN A 41 -4.26 3.98 -8.04
C GLN A 41 -4.97 4.14 -9.38
N MET A 42 -6.29 3.93 -9.44
CA MET A 42 -7.06 4.08 -10.67
C MET A 42 -7.34 5.55 -11.03
N ARG A 43 -7.62 6.39 -10.03
CA ARG A 43 -8.05 7.78 -10.27
C ARG A 43 -6.88 8.76 -10.38
N PHE A 44 -5.79 8.48 -9.68
CA PHE A 44 -4.69 9.41 -9.51
C PHE A 44 -3.36 8.81 -9.95
N LYS A 45 -2.43 9.69 -10.31
CA LYS A 45 -1.02 9.34 -10.46
C LYS A 45 -0.16 10.37 -9.75
N GLU A 46 0.88 9.90 -9.07
CA GLU A 46 1.86 10.73 -8.39
C GLU A 46 2.93 11.16 -9.40
N MET A 47 3.17 12.46 -9.53
CA MET A 47 4.19 13.01 -10.44
C MET A 47 4.98 14.14 -9.78
N GLY A 48 6.13 14.47 -10.35
CA GLY A 48 7.01 15.54 -9.89
C GLY A 48 8.25 15.06 -9.11
N PRO A 49 9.13 16.00 -8.71
CA PRO A 49 10.35 15.71 -7.96
C PRO A 49 10.05 15.11 -6.59
N PRO A 50 10.98 14.36 -5.96
CA PRO A 50 10.75 13.66 -4.69
C PRO A 50 10.12 14.48 -3.56
N PHE A 51 10.52 15.75 -3.40
CA PHE A 51 10.03 16.62 -2.33
C PHE A 51 8.89 17.56 -2.73
N SER A 52 8.50 17.57 -4.02
CA SER A 52 7.43 18.41 -4.58
C SER A 52 6.45 17.58 -5.40
N ARG A 53 6.23 16.32 -5.00
CA ARG A 53 5.29 15.43 -5.67
C ARG A 53 3.86 15.91 -5.48
N VAL A 54 3.11 15.89 -6.57
CA VAL A 54 1.66 16.17 -6.60
C VAL A 54 0.91 14.98 -7.17
N TRP A 55 -0.27 14.72 -6.61
CA TRP A 55 -1.18 13.73 -7.16
C TRP A 55 -2.10 14.42 -8.15
N VAL A 56 -2.15 13.92 -9.38
CA VAL A 56 -3.00 14.50 -10.43
C VAL A 56 -4.14 13.56 -10.78
N ALA A 57 -5.28 14.15 -11.13
CA ALA A 57 -6.47 13.48 -11.65
C ALA A 57 -6.84 14.03 -13.03
N LEU A 58 -7.64 13.29 -13.79
CA LEU A 58 -8.26 13.83 -15.00
C LEU A 58 -9.24 14.94 -14.62
N GLY A 59 -9.13 16.08 -15.30
CA GLY A 59 -10.07 17.18 -15.19
C GLY A 59 -11.32 16.96 -16.04
N GLY A 60 -12.39 17.69 -15.73
CA GLY A 60 -13.66 17.62 -16.43
C GLY A 60 -14.81 17.08 -15.58
N LYS A 61 -16.03 17.14 -16.11
CA LYS A 61 -17.25 16.74 -15.39
C LYS A 61 -17.62 15.30 -15.71
N MET A 62 -17.29 14.37 -14.80
CA MET A 62 -17.68 12.98 -14.92
C MET A 62 -19.19 12.82 -14.68
N ARG A 63 -19.98 12.74 -15.75
CA ARG A 63 -21.43 12.47 -15.69
C ARG A 63 -21.93 11.81 -16.97
N ARG A 64 -22.87 10.88 -16.85
CA ARG A 64 -23.64 10.37 -17.98
C ARG A 64 -24.84 11.30 -18.24
N ARG A 65 -25.05 11.72 -19.48
CA ARG A 65 -26.21 12.55 -19.90
C ARG A 65 -27.13 11.75 -20.83
N ARG A 66 -28.32 12.30 -21.10
CA ARG A 66 -29.23 11.77 -22.13
C ARG A 66 -28.66 12.04 -23.53
N ILE A 67 -29.11 11.25 -24.52
CA ILE A 67 -28.76 11.41 -25.94
C ILE A 67 -29.09 12.84 -26.39
N GLY A 68 -28.23 13.45 -27.22
CA GLY A 68 -28.38 14.83 -27.72
C GLY A 68 -27.87 15.94 -26.80
N ARG A 69 -27.32 15.63 -25.62
CA ARG A 69 -26.64 16.60 -24.75
C ARG A 69 -25.11 16.43 -24.84
N GLN A 70 -24.37 17.54 -24.79
CA GLN A 70 -22.91 17.57 -24.95
C GLN A 70 -22.49 17.08 -26.36
N ILE A 71 -22.93 17.81 -27.38
CA ILE A 71 -22.71 17.44 -28.79
C ILE A 71 -21.29 17.79 -29.23
N ASP A 72 -20.80 18.99 -28.85
CA ASP A 72 -19.43 19.39 -29.18
C ASP A 72 -18.42 18.66 -28.28
N VAL A 73 -17.56 17.87 -28.92
CA VAL A 73 -16.49 17.09 -28.29
C VAL A 73 -15.32 17.99 -27.88
N LYS A 74 -15.18 19.19 -28.48
CA LYS A 74 -14.10 20.13 -28.16
C LYS A 74 -14.15 20.62 -26.72
N ASP A 75 -15.33 20.63 -26.10
CA ASP A 75 -15.52 20.90 -24.67
C ASP A 75 -14.89 19.82 -23.77
N MET A 76 -14.85 18.56 -24.24
CA MET A 76 -14.40 17.40 -23.48
C MET A 76 -12.90 17.16 -23.67
N ARG A 77 -12.10 18.11 -23.20
CA ARG A 77 -10.63 18.06 -23.34
C ARG A 77 -10.01 17.07 -22.36
N TYR A 78 -9.04 16.30 -22.84
CA TYR A 78 -8.23 15.42 -22.01
C TYR A 78 -7.07 16.21 -21.37
N TYR A 79 -7.10 16.40 -20.06
CA TYR A 79 -6.02 17.05 -19.32
C TYR A 79 -5.96 16.59 -17.86
N TRP A 80 -4.78 16.76 -17.25
CA TRP A 80 -4.53 16.44 -15.85
C TRP A 80 -4.44 17.73 -15.01
N ARG A 81 -4.96 17.68 -13.79
CA ARG A 81 -4.81 18.73 -12.78
C ARG A 81 -4.45 18.12 -11.41
N PRO A 82 -3.63 18.81 -10.59
CA PRO A 82 -3.41 18.41 -9.20
C PRO A 82 -4.73 18.32 -8.45
N ILE A 83 -4.86 17.30 -7.60
CA ILE A 83 -5.97 17.21 -6.64
C ILE A 83 -5.78 18.24 -5.53
N GLU A 84 -6.83 18.46 -4.76
CA GLU A 84 -6.73 19.37 -3.62
C GLU A 84 -5.67 18.88 -2.61
N PRO A 85 -4.86 19.79 -2.06
CA PRO A 85 -3.78 19.44 -1.15
C PRO A 85 -4.26 18.75 0.13
N GLN A 86 -5.50 19.00 0.54
CA GLN A 86 -6.14 18.40 1.71
C GLN A 86 -6.26 16.88 1.54
N TYR A 87 -6.82 16.44 0.41
CA TYR A 87 -6.96 15.02 0.07
C TYR A 87 -5.61 14.37 -0.19
N GLN A 88 -4.68 15.08 -0.85
CA GLN A 88 -3.33 14.56 -1.04
C GLN A 88 -2.64 14.29 0.31
N ARG A 89 -2.76 15.21 1.29
CA ARG A 89 -2.23 15.01 2.65
C ARG A 89 -2.90 13.85 3.36
N LEU A 90 -4.21 13.67 3.20
CA LEU A 90 -4.95 12.54 3.76
C LEU A 90 -4.46 11.21 3.18
N TYR A 91 -4.29 11.09 1.87
CA TYR A 91 -3.84 9.85 1.25
C TYR A 91 -2.36 9.56 1.57
N MET A 92 -1.52 10.60 1.58
CA MET A 92 -0.14 10.50 2.03
C MET A 92 -0.03 10.08 3.50
N SER A 93 -0.89 10.56 4.39
CA SER A 93 -0.86 10.14 5.80
C SER A 93 -1.19 8.66 5.96
N ARG A 94 -2.11 8.13 5.16
CA ARG A 94 -2.39 6.68 5.10
C ARG A 94 -1.21 5.86 4.59
N LEU A 95 -0.41 6.38 3.66
CA LEU A 95 0.82 5.73 3.19
C LEU A 95 2.02 5.87 4.16
N ARG A 96 1.89 6.72 5.19
CA ARG A 96 2.89 6.92 6.26
C ARG A 96 2.60 6.13 7.54
N THR A 97 1.48 5.40 7.61
CA THR A 97 1.13 4.66 8.84
C THR A 97 2.10 3.53 9.13
N LYS A 98 2.67 2.91 8.08
CA LYS A 98 3.73 1.91 8.21
C LYS A 98 5.02 2.58 8.67
N ASP A 99 5.65 2.04 9.71
CA ASP A 99 6.89 2.55 10.32
C ASP A 99 6.81 4.02 10.80
N ARG A 100 5.68 4.37 11.42
CA ARG A 100 5.42 5.72 11.95
C ARG A 100 6.52 6.25 12.90
N SER A 101 7.24 5.36 13.59
CA SER A 101 8.34 5.70 14.50
C SER A 101 9.54 6.31 13.78
N ASN A 102 9.80 5.92 12.53
CA ASN A 102 11.02 6.28 11.83
C ASN A 102 10.82 7.53 10.94
N LYS A 103 11.26 8.69 11.43
CA LYS A 103 11.15 9.96 10.70
C LYS A 103 12.00 10.04 9.42
N ARG A 104 12.98 9.14 9.23
CA ARG A 104 13.86 9.13 8.06
C ARG A 104 13.26 8.37 6.88
N VAL A 105 12.24 7.54 7.11
CA VAL A 105 11.59 6.74 6.08
C VAL A 105 10.63 7.61 5.29
N GLN A 106 10.82 7.64 3.96
CA GLN A 106 9.90 8.32 3.07
C GLN A 106 8.57 7.57 3.00
N PRO A 107 7.45 8.27 2.74
CA PRO A 107 6.14 7.63 2.56
C PRO A 107 6.15 6.57 1.46
N MET A 108 5.35 5.52 1.63
CA MET A 108 5.14 4.53 0.56
C MET A 108 4.62 5.21 -0.72
N ARG A 109 5.09 4.77 -1.89
CA ARG A 109 4.63 5.29 -3.19
C ARG A 109 3.24 4.75 -3.57
N LEU A 110 2.51 5.54 -4.38
CA LEU A 110 1.18 5.16 -4.87
C LEU A 110 1.22 3.90 -5.75
N ARG A 111 2.26 3.75 -6.56
CA ARG A 111 2.56 2.55 -7.35
C ARG A 111 3.93 2.04 -6.93
N ALA A 112 4.09 0.72 -6.84
CA ALA A 112 5.37 0.12 -6.50
C ALA A 112 6.39 0.41 -7.61
N THR A 113 7.60 0.80 -7.23
CA THR A 113 8.72 0.93 -8.16
C THR A 113 9.54 -0.34 -8.23
N ASN A 114 10.43 -0.46 -9.22
CA ASN A 114 11.34 -1.60 -9.33
C ASN A 114 12.21 -1.76 -8.07
N THR A 115 12.60 -0.66 -7.43
CA THR A 115 13.33 -0.68 -6.15
C THR A 115 12.50 -1.31 -5.04
N ASP A 116 11.22 -0.94 -4.91
CA ASP A 116 10.33 -1.46 -3.87
C ASP A 116 10.09 -2.97 -4.06
N ILE A 117 9.90 -3.40 -5.31
CA ILE A 117 9.64 -4.80 -5.66
C ILE A 117 10.89 -5.64 -5.47
N GLY A 118 12.05 -5.12 -5.88
CA GLY A 118 13.33 -5.81 -5.74
C GLY A 118 13.80 -5.92 -4.29
N HIS A 119 13.61 -4.87 -3.48
CA HIS A 119 14.13 -4.77 -2.11
C HIS A 119 13.81 -6.01 -1.28
N ALA A 120 12.55 -6.46 -1.28
CA ALA A 120 12.15 -7.64 -0.51
C ALA A 120 12.91 -8.91 -0.94
N SER A 121 13.05 -9.15 -2.25
CA SER A 121 13.77 -10.31 -2.79
C SER A 121 15.30 -10.22 -2.67
N SER A 122 15.83 -9.03 -2.42
CA SER A 122 17.26 -8.76 -2.22
C SER A 122 17.72 -8.91 -0.77
N LEU A 123 16.80 -9.08 0.18
CA LEU A 123 17.16 -9.37 1.57
C LEU A 123 17.81 -10.76 1.70
N LYS A 124 18.69 -10.90 2.69
CA LYS A 124 19.44 -12.14 2.97
C LYS A 124 18.54 -13.37 3.11
N GLU A 125 17.38 -13.21 3.75
CA GLU A 125 16.35 -14.25 3.92
C GLU A 125 15.93 -14.88 2.57
N TRP A 126 15.92 -14.07 1.51
CA TRP A 126 15.38 -14.41 0.19
C TRP A 126 16.46 -14.68 -0.85
N GLU A 127 17.74 -14.62 -0.46
CA GLU A 127 18.86 -14.80 -1.38
C GLU A 127 18.88 -16.21 -2.01
N ARG A 128 18.40 -17.23 -1.33
CA ARG A 128 18.32 -18.59 -1.89
C ARG A 128 17.01 -18.86 -2.65
N ALA A 129 16.05 -17.94 -2.61
CA ALA A 129 14.74 -18.12 -3.23
C ALA A 129 14.73 -17.73 -4.73
N SER A 130 15.38 -18.53 -5.57
CA SER A 130 15.57 -18.25 -7.01
C SER A 130 14.26 -18.03 -7.80
N ASN A 131 13.16 -18.65 -7.37
CA ASN A 131 11.85 -18.56 -8.03
C ASN A 131 11.14 -17.19 -7.87
N ARG A 132 11.58 -16.35 -6.93
CA ARG A 132 10.93 -15.05 -6.63
C ARG A 132 11.83 -13.85 -6.91
N LYS A 133 13.09 -14.08 -7.32
CA LYS A 133 14.05 -13.02 -7.65
C LYS A 133 13.73 -12.35 -8.99
N TYR A 134 14.26 -11.13 -9.15
CA TYR A 134 14.24 -10.37 -10.41
C TYR A 134 12.85 -10.18 -11.03
N GLY A 135 11.82 -10.04 -10.19
CA GLY A 135 10.46 -9.79 -10.66
C GLY A 135 9.83 -10.98 -11.37
N ALA A 136 10.08 -12.21 -10.90
CA ALA A 136 9.53 -13.43 -11.51
C ALA A 136 8.01 -13.39 -11.79
N ALA A 137 7.22 -12.74 -10.93
CA ALA A 137 5.78 -12.58 -11.11
C ALA A 137 5.38 -11.41 -12.04
N LEU A 138 6.30 -10.49 -12.32
CA LEU A 138 6.11 -9.41 -13.29
C LEU A 138 6.45 -9.87 -14.72
N ALA A 139 7.35 -10.85 -14.85
CA ALA A 139 7.71 -11.44 -16.12
C ALA A 139 6.53 -12.23 -16.72
N PRO A 140 6.44 -12.30 -18.06
CA PRO A 140 5.45 -13.16 -18.70
C PRO A 140 5.69 -14.64 -18.30
N PRO A 141 4.63 -15.46 -18.31
CA PRO A 141 4.76 -16.88 -18.01
C PRO A 141 5.68 -17.55 -19.04
N LYS A 142 6.47 -18.53 -18.56
CA LYS A 142 7.27 -19.39 -19.44
C LYS A 142 6.35 -20.28 -20.29
N LYS A 143 6.82 -20.66 -21.47
CA LYS A 143 6.15 -21.69 -22.28
C LYS A 143 6.06 -22.96 -21.44
N ARG A 144 4.86 -23.58 -21.46
CA ARG A 144 4.68 -24.92 -20.90
C ARG A 144 5.37 -25.94 -21.79
N ASP A 145 5.52 -27.14 -21.27
CA ASP A 145 6.08 -28.26 -22.03
C ASP A 145 5.20 -28.60 -23.25
N PHE A 146 5.80 -29.25 -24.25
CA PHE A 146 5.14 -29.69 -25.48
C PHE A 146 3.92 -30.58 -25.17
N GLU A 147 4.03 -31.45 -24.17
CA GLU A 147 2.96 -32.35 -23.73
C GLU A 147 2.59 -32.12 -22.25
N PHE A 148 2.02 -30.95 -21.94
CA PHE A 148 1.53 -30.68 -20.59
C PHE A 148 0.10 -31.20 -20.37
N ARG A 149 -0.08 -32.19 -19.49
CA ARG A 149 -1.39 -32.75 -19.10
C ARG A 149 -1.58 -32.66 -17.57
N VAL A 150 -2.81 -32.39 -17.13
CA VAL A 150 -3.21 -32.41 -15.70
C VAL A 150 -4.42 -33.33 -15.61
N PHE A 151 -4.30 -34.42 -14.85
CA PHE A 151 -5.37 -35.40 -14.60
C PHE A 151 -5.98 -35.19 -13.21
#